data_AF-A0A349CWD8-F1
#
_entry.id   AF-A0A349CWD8-F1
#
_cell.length_a   1.000
_cell.length_b   1.000
_cell.length_c   1.000
_cell.angle_alpha   90.00
_cell.angle_beta   90.00
_cell.angle_gamma   90.00
#
_symmetry.space_group_name_H-M   'P 1'
#
loop_
_entity.id
_entity.type
_entity.pdbx_description
1 polymer ?
#
loop_
_entity_poly.entity_id
_entity_poly.type
_entity_poly.pdbx_seq_one_letter_code
_entity_poly.pdbx_strand_id
1 'polypeptide(L)'
;MSTGALLGHAWRVWVPAVVLNTALQALLVAPFVTPAASVVFVVLVLAAIAGVVVSVGLIGAAFRSALGGGTRWPSWGEWLAVLLLTLAVAASALVTAWLVIPALAVAAIMLPAVFGVPQRTAWGFGLFARAPLRGILLTLMTLALVALLWFAALMFGFFVTGWVGAALTWLIFGLVGVLVLASWFATPRRDRV
;
A
#
# COMPACT_ATOMS: atom_id res chain seq x y z
N MET A 1 -0.04 -8.79 -18.88
CA MET A 1 1.12 -7.96 -18.49
C MET A 1 1.70 -8.55 -17.22
N SER A 2 3.02 -8.76 -17.15
CA SER A 2 3.67 -9.29 -15.94
C SER A 2 3.82 -8.18 -14.87
N THR A 3 4.04 -8.57 -13.61
CA THR A 3 4.35 -7.63 -12.52
C THR A 3 5.50 -6.70 -12.88
N GLY A 4 6.61 -7.23 -13.43
CA GLY A 4 7.76 -6.43 -13.84
C GLY A 4 7.45 -5.41 -14.94
N ALA A 5 6.66 -5.79 -15.94
CA ALA A 5 6.23 -4.86 -16.97
C ALA A 5 5.36 -3.73 -16.38
N LEU A 6 4.49 -4.05 -15.41
CA LEU A 6 3.62 -3.08 -14.75
C LEU A 6 4.42 -2.04 -13.94
N LEU A 7 5.41 -2.53 -13.18
CA LEU A 7 6.37 -1.69 -12.46
C LEU A 7 7.17 -0.80 -13.42
N GLY A 8 7.64 -1.38 -14.53
CA GLY A 8 8.40 -0.67 -15.56
C GLY A 8 7.59 0.37 -16.33
N HIS A 9 6.27 0.24 -16.42
CA HIS A 9 5.42 1.25 -17.07
C HIS A 9 5.08 2.40 -16.11
N ALA A 10 4.82 2.09 -14.84
CA ALA A 10 4.37 3.06 -13.84
C ALA A 10 5.50 3.70 -13.02
N TRP A 11 6.78 3.45 -13.35
CA TRP A 11 7.93 3.91 -12.56
C TRP A 11 7.98 5.42 -12.32
N ARG A 12 7.56 6.21 -13.31
CA ARG A 12 7.48 7.68 -13.20
C ARG A 12 6.47 8.16 -12.16
N VAL A 13 5.59 7.28 -11.69
CA VAL A 13 4.59 7.57 -10.65
C VAL A 13 5.00 6.92 -9.34
N TRP A 14 5.30 5.62 -9.33
CA TRP A 14 5.54 4.92 -8.07
C TRP A 14 6.87 5.30 -7.41
N VAL A 15 7.93 5.56 -8.18
CA VAL A 15 9.23 5.98 -7.62
C VAL A 15 9.10 7.29 -6.84
N PRO A 16 8.62 8.41 -7.42
CA PRO A 16 8.48 9.65 -6.67
C PRO A 16 7.45 9.53 -5.55
N ALA A 17 6.35 8.80 -5.74
CA ALA A 17 5.35 8.59 -4.69
C ALA A 17 5.97 7.90 -3.45
N VAL A 18 6.72 6.82 -3.67
CA VAL A 18 7.43 6.11 -2.59
C VAL A 18 8.43 7.04 -1.91
N VAL A 19 9.29 7.73 -2.67
CA VAL A 19 10.32 8.61 -2.10
C VAL A 19 9.72 9.76 -1.29
N LEU A 20 8.70 10.44 -1.82
CA LEU A 20 8.04 11.56 -1.14
C LEU A 20 7.28 11.09 0.11
N ASN A 21 6.57 9.98 0.01
CA ASN A 21 5.88 9.40 1.16
C ASN A 21 6.89 8.96 2.24
N THR A 22 7.99 8.33 1.86
CA THR A 22 9.07 7.98 2.78
C THR A 22 9.60 9.20 3.53
N ALA A 23 9.88 10.30 2.83
CA ALA A 23 10.35 11.52 3.45
C ALA A 23 9.32 12.05 4.46
N LEU A 24 8.03 12.08 4.08
CA LEU A 24 6.95 12.53 4.94
C LEU A 24 6.78 11.66 6.20
N GLN A 25 6.88 10.33 6.05
CA GLN A 25 6.79 9.41 7.18
C GLN A 25 8.00 9.49 8.10
N ALA A 26 9.19 9.74 7.57
CA ALA A 26 10.40 9.95 8.37
C ALA A 26 10.32 11.23 9.22
N LEU A 27 9.60 12.27 8.77
CA LEU A 27 9.39 13.49 9.54
C LEU A 27 8.60 13.27 10.83
N LEU A 28 7.75 12.23 10.91
CA LEU A 28 6.99 11.91 12.12
C LEU A 28 7.87 11.50 13.31
N VAL A 29 9.10 11.07 13.03
CA VAL A 29 10.07 10.65 14.05
C VAL A 29 11.32 11.56 14.06
N ALA A 30 11.25 12.70 13.37
CA ALA A 30 12.33 13.65 13.37
C ALA A 30 12.54 14.23 14.79
N PRO A 31 13.79 14.51 15.21
CA PRO A 31 14.06 15.18 16.46
C PRO A 31 13.25 16.48 16.58
N PHE A 32 12.77 16.80 17.79
CA PHE A 32 11.96 18.00 18.09
C PHE A 32 10.54 18.01 17.53
N VAL A 33 10.14 16.97 16.78
CA VAL A 33 8.76 16.77 16.27
C VAL A 33 8.00 15.71 17.08
N THR A 34 8.70 15.07 18.03
CA THR A 34 8.26 14.00 18.94
C THR A 34 7.01 14.34 19.79
N PRO A 35 6.25 13.31 20.21
CA PRO A 35 4.79 13.40 20.39
C PRO A 35 4.40 14.13 21.68
N ALA A 36 4.44 15.46 21.65
CA ALA A 36 3.52 16.26 22.42
C ALA A 36 2.20 16.34 21.62
N ALA A 37 1.05 16.46 22.30
CA ALA A 37 -0.24 16.80 21.68
C ALA A 37 -0.23 18.25 21.14
N SER A 38 0.79 18.57 20.35
CA SER A 38 0.99 19.84 19.69
C SER A 38 0.22 19.82 18.36
N VAL A 39 -0.35 20.97 18.01
CA VAL A 39 -1.06 21.16 16.73
C VAL A 39 -0.16 20.77 15.56
N VAL A 40 1.14 21.03 15.66
CA VAL A 40 2.14 20.68 14.63
C VAL A 40 2.19 19.16 14.39
N PHE A 41 2.25 18.36 15.46
CA PHE A 41 2.27 16.90 15.33
C PHE A 41 0.97 16.37 14.71
N VAL A 42 -0.19 16.91 15.11
CA VAL A 42 -1.49 16.53 14.52
C VAL A 42 -1.53 16.81 13.02
N VAL A 43 -1.08 18.00 12.60
CA VAL A 43 -1.01 18.37 11.18
C VAL A 43 -0.08 17.44 10.40
N LEU A 44 1.07 17.07 10.98
CA LEU A 44 2.00 16.13 10.36
C LEU A 44 1.42 14.72 10.24
N VAL A 45 0.68 14.22 11.24
CA VAL A 45 -0.03 12.93 11.16
C VAL A 45 -1.07 12.97 10.04
N LEU A 46 -1.87 14.04 9.95
CA LEU A 46 -2.84 14.20 8.86
C LEU A 46 -2.16 14.25 7.49
N ALA A 47 -1.04 14.97 7.38
CA ALA A 47 -0.25 15.02 6.16
C ALA A 47 0.29 13.63 5.79
N ALA A 48 0.81 12.87 6.75
CA ALA A 48 1.31 11.51 6.54
C ALA A 48 0.22 10.55 6.06
N ILE A 49 -0.99 10.62 6.62
CA ILE A 49 -2.16 9.87 6.14
C ILE A 49 -2.49 10.28 4.71
N ALA A 50 -2.56 11.58 4.43
CA ALA A 50 -2.82 12.08 3.08
C ALA A 50 -1.74 11.62 2.09
N GLY A 51 -0.46 11.58 2.50
CA GLY A 51 0.66 11.09 1.70
C GLY A 51 0.51 9.63 1.30
N VAL A 52 0.08 8.77 2.23
CA VAL A 52 -0.22 7.36 1.94
C VAL A 52 -1.39 7.26 0.97
N VAL A 53 -2.49 7.98 1.23
CA VAL A 53 -3.68 7.95 0.37
C VAL A 53 -3.32 8.40 -1.05
N VAL A 54 -2.66 9.55 -1.19
CA VAL A 54 -2.21 10.09 -2.48
C VAL A 54 -1.30 9.09 -3.19
N SER A 55 -0.32 8.53 -2.50
CA SER A 55 0.63 7.57 -3.10
C SER A 55 -0.08 6.32 -3.62
N VAL A 56 -0.88 5.66 -2.77
CA VAL A 56 -1.62 4.45 -3.14
C VAL A 56 -2.62 4.74 -4.25
N GLY A 57 -3.32 5.87 -4.18
CA GLY A 57 -4.27 6.30 -5.21
C GLY A 57 -3.61 6.49 -6.57
N LEU A 58 -2.53 7.28 -6.63
CA LEU A 58 -1.80 7.54 -7.88
C LEU A 58 -1.17 6.28 -8.44
N ILE A 59 -0.58 5.43 -7.60
CA ILE A 59 0.00 4.15 -8.02
C ILE A 59 -1.08 3.21 -8.57
N GLY A 60 -2.22 3.10 -7.88
CA GLY A 60 -3.37 2.31 -8.34
C GLY A 60 -3.92 2.78 -9.68
N ALA A 61 -4.10 4.09 -9.87
CA ALA A 61 -4.54 4.66 -11.14
C ALA A 61 -3.49 4.47 -12.25
N ALA A 62 -2.20 4.58 -11.94
CA ALA A 62 -1.13 4.32 -12.89
C ALA A 62 -1.12 2.86 -13.34
N PHE A 63 -1.31 1.91 -12.42
CA PHE A 63 -1.44 0.49 -12.75
C PHE A 63 -2.70 0.21 -13.57
N ARG A 64 -3.85 0.78 -13.20
CA ARG A 64 -5.09 0.71 -13.99
C ARG A 64 -4.87 1.21 -15.42
N SER A 65 -4.25 2.38 -15.57
CA SER A 65 -3.94 2.98 -16.88
C SER A 65 -2.95 2.16 -17.70
N ALA A 66 -1.90 1.61 -17.08
CA ALA A 66 -0.96 0.69 -17.72
C ALA A 66 -1.64 -0.60 -18.20
N LEU A 67 -2.70 -1.02 -17.51
CA LEU A 67 -3.57 -2.12 -17.91
C LEU A 67 -4.61 -1.68 -18.97
N GLY A 68 -4.49 -0.50 -19.57
CA GLY A 68 -5.43 -0.04 -20.61
C GLY A 68 -6.82 0.30 -20.07
N GLY A 69 -6.95 0.55 -18.76
CA GLY A 69 -8.19 1.01 -18.14
C GLY A 69 -8.16 2.50 -17.84
N GLY A 70 -9.14 3.25 -18.34
CA GLY A 70 -9.49 4.61 -17.91
C GLY A 70 -8.36 5.65 -17.90
N THR A 71 -8.53 6.70 -17.09
CA THR A 71 -7.63 7.85 -16.98
C THR A 71 -6.41 7.55 -16.10
N ARG A 72 -5.36 8.38 -16.18
CA ARG A 72 -4.18 8.28 -15.29
C ARG A 72 -4.43 8.79 -13.86
N TRP A 73 -5.61 9.34 -13.59
CA TRP A 73 -5.97 9.95 -12.32
C TRP A 73 -7.04 9.14 -11.60
N PRO A 74 -7.00 9.06 -10.26
CA PRO A 74 -8.06 8.42 -9.51
C PRO A 74 -9.37 9.22 -9.58
N SER A 75 -10.49 8.51 -9.68
CA SER A 75 -11.83 9.07 -9.49
C SER A 75 -12.10 9.37 -8.02
N TRP A 76 -13.14 10.15 -7.73
CA TRP A 76 -13.57 10.43 -6.35
C TRP A 76 -13.90 9.17 -5.56
N GLY A 77 -14.52 8.17 -6.19
CA GLY A 77 -14.80 6.87 -5.55
C GLY A 77 -13.53 6.10 -5.23
N GLU A 78 -12.54 6.11 -6.13
CA GLU A 78 -11.22 5.49 -5.89
C GLU A 78 -10.50 6.20 -4.74
N TRP A 79 -10.52 7.53 -4.69
CA TRP A 79 -9.95 8.30 -3.57
C TRP A 79 -10.58 7.96 -2.22
N LEU A 80 -11.92 7.95 -2.17
CA LEU A 80 -12.66 7.61 -0.96
C LEU A 80 -12.34 6.18 -0.51
N ALA A 81 -12.29 5.22 -1.43
CA ALA A 81 -11.97 3.83 -1.10
C ALA A 81 -10.54 3.68 -0.57
N VAL A 82 -9.54 4.34 -1.19
CA VAL A 82 -8.16 4.32 -0.67
C VAL A 82 -8.07 4.96 0.71
N LEU A 83 -8.78 6.07 0.93
CA LEU A 83 -8.87 6.71 2.25
C LEU A 83 -9.47 5.76 3.29
N LEU A 84 -10.62 5.14 3.01
CA LEU A 84 -11.29 4.22 3.93
C LEU A 84 -10.43 2.99 4.24
N LEU A 85 -9.75 2.42 3.24
CA LEU A 85 -8.81 1.31 3.46
C LEU A 85 -7.61 1.75 4.33
N THR A 86 -7.07 2.94 4.09
CA THR A 86 -5.97 3.50 4.89
C THR A 86 -6.40 3.72 6.33
N LEU A 87 -7.60 4.28 6.55
CA LEU A 87 -8.16 4.47 7.88
C LEU A 87 -8.46 3.14 8.57
N ALA A 88 -8.94 2.13 7.86
CA ALA A 88 -9.17 0.80 8.41
C ALA A 88 -7.85 0.14 8.86
N VAL A 89 -6.79 0.24 8.07
CA VAL A 89 -5.44 -0.23 8.46
C VAL A 89 -4.93 0.53 9.66
N ALA A 90 -5.06 1.87 9.69
CA ALA A 90 -4.64 2.67 10.83
C ALA A 90 -5.43 2.33 12.10
N ALA A 91 -6.75 2.20 12.00
CA ALA A 91 -7.62 1.81 13.11
C ALA A 91 -7.28 0.41 13.64
N SER A 92 -6.88 -0.52 12.77
CA SER A 92 -6.47 -1.86 13.20
C SER A 92 -5.26 -1.82 14.14
N ALA A 93 -4.31 -0.91 13.90
CA ALA A 93 -3.13 -0.71 14.75
C ALA A 93 -3.51 -0.20 16.15
N LEU A 94 -4.60 0.58 16.27
CA LEU A 94 -5.11 1.09 17.54
C LEU A 94 -5.76 -0.01 18.39
N VAL A 95 -6.34 -1.04 17.75
CA VAL A 95 -6.90 -2.20 18.45
C VAL A 95 -5.78 -3.15 18.88
N THR A 96 -4.90 -3.52 17.95
CA THR A 96 -3.68 -4.26 18.23
C THR A 96 -2.72 -4.17 17.05
N ALA A 97 -1.43 -3.96 17.34
CA ALA A 97 -0.40 -3.83 16.32
C ALA A 97 -0.34 -5.02 15.34
N TRP A 98 -0.76 -6.20 15.78
CA TRP A 98 -0.77 -7.42 14.97
C TRP A 98 -1.88 -7.44 13.91
N LEU A 99 -2.99 -6.71 14.11
CA LEU A 99 -4.08 -6.66 13.13
C LEU A 99 -3.71 -5.86 11.87
N VAL A 100 -2.63 -5.08 11.90
CA VAL A 100 -2.13 -4.36 10.72
C VAL A 100 -1.75 -5.32 9.60
N ILE A 101 -1.19 -6.49 9.94
CA ILE A 101 -0.76 -7.49 8.97
C ILE A 101 -1.95 -8.01 8.12
N PRO A 102 -3.02 -8.58 8.72
CA PRO A 102 -4.19 -9.00 7.95
C PRO A 102 -4.92 -7.82 7.31
N ALA A 103 -4.97 -6.63 7.95
CA ALA A 103 -5.61 -5.46 7.36
C ALA A 103 -4.93 -4.99 6.07
N LEU A 104 -3.60 -4.95 6.03
CA LEU A 104 -2.82 -4.63 4.82
C LEU A 104 -3.04 -5.66 3.71
N ALA A 105 -3.09 -6.95 4.06
CA ALA A 105 -3.39 -8.00 3.09
C ALA A 105 -4.77 -7.81 2.47
N VAL A 106 -5.81 -7.57 3.28
CA VAL A 106 -7.16 -7.28 2.78
C VAL A 106 -7.17 -6.04 1.89
N ALA A 107 -6.52 -4.95 2.30
CA ALA A 107 -6.42 -3.74 1.49
C ALA A 107 -5.79 -4.02 0.11
N ALA A 108 -4.68 -4.78 0.07
CA ALA A 108 -4.03 -5.16 -1.18
C ALA A 108 -4.93 -6.02 -2.10
N ILE A 109 -5.73 -6.92 -1.52
CA ILE A 109 -6.71 -7.75 -2.25
C ILE A 109 -7.84 -6.89 -2.84
N MET A 110 -8.34 -5.91 -2.07
CA MET A 110 -9.47 -5.06 -2.49
C MET A 110 -9.08 -4.03 -3.56
N LEU A 111 -7.87 -3.50 -3.51
CA LEU A 111 -7.44 -2.39 -4.37
C LEU A 111 -7.66 -2.63 -5.87
N PRO A 112 -7.29 -3.77 -6.48
CA PRO A 112 -7.60 -4.01 -7.89
C PRO A 112 -9.09 -3.84 -8.23
N ALA A 113 -10.00 -4.30 -7.36
CA ALA A 113 -11.44 -4.17 -7.59
C ALA A 113 -11.94 -2.73 -7.45
N VAL A 114 -11.40 -1.96 -6.49
CA VAL A 114 -11.65 -0.53 -6.35
C VAL A 114 -11.31 0.21 -7.65
N PHE A 115 -10.19 -0.14 -8.27
CA PHE A 115 -9.72 0.42 -9.53
C PHE A 115 -10.34 -0.28 -10.76
N GLY A 116 -11.49 -0.93 -10.62
CA GLY A 116 -12.23 -1.54 -11.74
C GLY A 116 -11.43 -2.57 -12.54
N VAL A 117 -10.33 -3.10 -12.01
CA VAL A 117 -9.59 -4.19 -12.64
C VAL A 117 -10.47 -5.43 -12.51
N PRO A 118 -10.98 -5.99 -13.61
CA PRO A 118 -12.16 -6.83 -13.53
C PRO A 118 -11.91 -8.12 -12.75
N GLN A 119 -12.47 -8.16 -11.55
CA GLN A 119 -12.75 -9.37 -10.81
C GLN A 119 -14.28 -9.54 -10.87
N ARG A 120 -14.80 -10.63 -11.43
CA ARG A 120 -16.26 -10.74 -11.68
C ARG A 120 -17.12 -10.76 -10.41
N THR A 121 -16.52 -10.95 -9.23
CA THR A 121 -17.25 -10.84 -7.96
C THR A 121 -17.02 -9.46 -7.35
N ALA A 122 -18.04 -8.95 -6.67
CA ALA A 122 -18.24 -7.53 -6.37
C ALA A 122 -17.18 -6.85 -5.47
N TRP A 123 -16.15 -7.56 -5.00
CA TRP A 123 -15.27 -7.05 -3.94
C TRP A 123 -13.85 -7.65 -3.96
N GLY A 124 -13.15 -7.78 -5.08
CA GLY A 124 -11.71 -8.13 -5.06
C GLY A 124 -11.33 -9.56 -4.65
N PHE A 125 -12.31 -10.42 -4.33
CA PHE A 125 -12.13 -11.85 -4.05
C PHE A 125 -12.39 -12.75 -5.26
N GLY A 126 -12.62 -12.19 -6.45
CA GLY A 126 -12.96 -12.96 -7.65
C GLY A 126 -11.86 -13.88 -8.11
N LEU A 127 -10.61 -13.56 -7.74
CA LEU A 127 -9.48 -14.45 -7.95
C LEU A 127 -9.66 -15.80 -7.22
N PHE A 128 -10.18 -15.80 -5.99
CA PHE A 128 -10.31 -17.02 -5.20
C PHE A 128 -11.36 -17.99 -5.77
N ALA A 129 -12.37 -17.47 -6.45
CA ALA A 129 -13.38 -18.29 -7.12
C ALA A 129 -12.86 -18.96 -8.39
N ARG A 130 -11.85 -18.39 -9.08
CA ARG A 130 -11.36 -18.89 -10.38
C ARG A 130 -10.05 -19.65 -10.28
N ALA A 131 -9.14 -19.15 -9.45
CA ALA A 131 -7.81 -19.68 -9.26
C ALA A 131 -7.50 -19.70 -7.75
N PRO A 132 -8.21 -20.54 -6.96
CA PRO A 132 -8.13 -20.54 -5.51
C PRO A 132 -6.69 -20.70 -5.01
N LEU A 133 -5.92 -21.62 -5.60
CA LEU A 133 -4.53 -21.83 -5.22
C LEU A 133 -3.67 -20.57 -5.48
N ARG A 134 -3.86 -19.86 -6.60
CA ARG A 134 -3.12 -18.63 -6.89
C ARG A 134 -3.48 -17.51 -5.91
N GLY A 135 -4.78 -17.34 -5.62
CA GLY A 135 -5.26 -16.38 -4.62
C GLY A 135 -4.70 -16.67 -3.23
N ILE A 136 -4.72 -17.93 -2.81
CA ILE A 136 -4.17 -18.39 -1.53
C ILE A 136 -2.66 -18.12 -1.48
N LEU A 137 -1.89 -18.57 -2.49
CA LEU A 137 -0.44 -18.36 -2.52
C LEU A 137 -0.06 -16.88 -2.51
N LEU A 138 -0.78 -16.03 -3.26
CA LEU A 138 -0.52 -14.60 -3.28
C LEU A 138 -0.89 -13.92 -1.96
N THR A 139 -1.94 -14.40 -1.28
CA THR A 139 -2.32 -13.96 0.07
C THR A 139 -1.27 -14.34 1.09
N LEU A 140 -0.83 -15.61 1.08
CA LEU A 140 0.22 -16.09 1.96
C LEU A 140 1.54 -15.35 1.73
N MET A 141 1.90 -15.10 0.47
CA MET A 141 3.06 -14.27 0.12
C MET A 141 2.92 -12.85 0.67
N THR A 142 1.74 -12.23 0.53
CA THR A 142 1.47 -10.88 1.05
C THR A 142 1.60 -10.85 2.58
N LEU A 143 0.97 -11.81 3.27
CA LEU A 143 1.04 -11.94 4.72
C LEU A 143 2.48 -12.17 5.19
N ALA A 144 3.21 -13.07 4.54
CA ALA A 144 4.60 -13.36 4.89
C ALA A 144 5.52 -12.14 4.70
N LEU A 145 5.40 -11.42 3.58
CA LEU A 145 6.18 -10.22 3.33
C LEU A 145 5.86 -9.11 4.33
N VAL A 146 4.57 -8.86 4.59
CA VAL A 146 4.15 -7.84 5.56
C VAL A 146 4.60 -8.21 6.96
N ALA A 147 4.43 -9.48 7.37
CA ALA A 147 4.87 -9.95 8.69
C ALA A 147 6.40 -9.85 8.84
N LEU A 148 7.16 -10.23 7.82
CA LEU A 148 8.61 -10.14 7.83
C LEU A 148 9.08 -8.68 7.92
N LEU A 149 8.47 -7.78 7.14
CA LEU A 149 8.76 -6.35 7.19
C LEU A 149 8.41 -5.73 8.54
N TRP A 150 7.26 -6.11 9.10
CA TRP A 150 6.81 -5.64 10.40
C TRP A 150 7.74 -6.13 11.52
N PHE A 151 8.10 -7.42 11.49
CA PHE A 151 9.05 -8.01 12.42
C PHE A 151 10.43 -7.36 12.30
N ALA A 152 10.94 -7.18 11.09
CA ALA A 152 12.21 -6.50 10.84
C ALA A 152 12.18 -5.06 11.35
N ALA A 153 11.10 -4.31 11.10
CA ALA A 153 10.94 -2.94 11.61
C ALA A 153 11.03 -2.91 13.15
N LEU A 154 10.33 -3.82 13.83
CA LEU A 154 10.38 -3.93 15.29
C LEU A 154 11.79 -4.32 15.80
N MET A 155 12.46 -5.28 15.14
CA MET A 155 13.78 -5.78 15.53
C MET A 155 14.91 -4.77 15.28
N PHE A 156 14.90 -4.07 14.14
CA PHE A 156 15.89 -3.04 13.83
C PHE A 156 15.58 -1.70 14.52
N GLY A 157 14.62 -1.70 15.44
CA GLY A 157 14.30 -0.55 16.25
C GLY A 157 13.87 0.62 15.38
N PHE A 158 12.74 0.47 14.69
CA PHE A 158 12.02 1.55 14.00
C PHE A 158 11.91 2.85 14.83
N PHE A 159 12.02 2.73 16.17
CA PHE A 159 12.05 3.82 17.15
C PHE A 159 13.41 4.03 17.86
N VAL A 160 14.40 3.15 17.65
CA VAL A 160 15.70 3.17 18.34
C VAL A 160 16.81 3.77 17.45
N THR A 161 16.72 3.60 16.13
CA THR A 161 17.76 4.06 15.16
C THR A 161 17.54 5.49 14.65
N GLY A 162 16.48 6.18 15.12
CA GLY A 162 16.16 7.55 14.76
C GLY A 162 15.58 7.72 13.35
N TRP A 163 15.52 8.98 12.89
CA TRP A 163 14.88 9.37 11.61
C TRP A 163 15.42 8.65 10.36
N VAL A 164 16.72 8.30 10.35
CA VAL A 164 17.36 7.57 9.24
C VAL A 164 16.84 6.13 9.15
N GLY A 165 16.73 5.42 10.28
CA GLY A 165 16.20 4.05 10.30
C GLY A 165 14.72 3.99 9.94
N ALA A 166 13.94 4.99 10.37
CA ALA A 166 12.56 5.13 9.94
C ALA A 166 12.46 5.40 8.43
N ALA A 167 13.27 6.30 7.88
CA ALA A 167 13.30 6.58 6.44
C ALA A 167 13.61 5.31 5.62
N LEU A 168 14.65 4.56 6.00
CA LEU A 168 14.99 3.29 5.34
C LEU A 168 13.85 2.28 5.42
N THR A 169 13.20 2.17 6.57
CA THR A 169 12.10 1.22 6.73
C THR A 169 10.91 1.62 5.88
N TRP A 170 10.48 2.88 5.91
CA TRP A 170 9.40 3.37 5.08
C TRP A 170 9.70 3.24 3.58
N LEU A 171 10.96 3.42 3.17
CA LEU A 171 11.40 3.15 1.81
C LEU A 171 11.19 1.69 1.42
N ILE A 172 11.67 0.75 2.24
CA ILE A 172 11.53 -0.69 1.99
C ILE A 172 10.04 -1.08 1.97
N PHE A 173 9.24 -0.58 2.91
CA PHE A 173 7.79 -0.77 2.93
C PHE A 173 7.13 -0.26 1.65
N GLY A 174 7.52 0.92 1.17
CA GLY A 174 7.02 1.48 -0.08
C GLY A 174 7.38 0.60 -1.28
N LEU A 175 8.65 0.17 -1.39
CA LEU A 175 9.13 -0.69 -2.48
C LEU A 175 8.41 -2.04 -2.52
N VAL A 176 8.33 -2.73 -1.38
CA VAL A 176 7.64 -4.02 -1.28
C VAL A 176 6.13 -3.85 -1.45
N GLY A 177 5.55 -2.78 -0.90
CA GLY A 177 4.13 -2.46 -1.06
C GLY A 177 3.77 -2.28 -2.53
N VAL A 178 4.57 -1.55 -3.31
CA VAL A 178 4.38 -1.39 -4.76
C VAL A 178 4.47 -2.74 -5.48
N LEU A 179 5.41 -3.61 -5.09
CA LEU A 179 5.55 -4.95 -5.67
C LEU A 179 4.35 -5.86 -5.36
N VAL A 180 3.84 -5.82 -4.13
CA VAL A 180 2.63 -6.53 -3.71
C VAL A 180 1.43 -6.03 -4.52
N LEU A 181 1.23 -4.71 -4.59
CA LEU A 181 0.14 -4.11 -5.35
C LEU A 181 0.24 -4.48 -6.83
N ALA A 182 1.41 -4.36 -7.45
CA ALA A 182 1.62 -4.73 -8.84
C ALA A 182 1.27 -6.20 -9.11
N SER A 183 1.58 -7.09 -8.17
CA SER A 183 1.26 -8.52 -8.28
C SER A 183 -0.25 -8.77 -8.21
N TRP A 184 -0.97 -8.09 -7.31
CA TRP A 184 -2.42 -8.16 -7.22
C TRP A 184 -3.12 -7.58 -8.46
N PHE A 185 -2.61 -6.49 -9.03
CA PHE A 185 -3.14 -5.89 -10.27
C PHE A 185 -2.84 -6.74 -11.52
N ALA A 186 -1.69 -7.41 -11.59
CA ALA A 186 -1.30 -8.22 -12.74
C ALA A 186 -2.02 -9.58 -12.82
N THR A 187 -2.43 -10.13 -11.68
CA THR A 187 -2.95 -11.52 -11.57
C THR A 187 -4.26 -11.77 -12.33
N PRO A 188 -5.33 -10.95 -12.19
CA PRO A 188 -6.63 -11.20 -12.82
C PRO A 188 -6.64 -11.28 -14.36
N ARG A 189 -5.57 -10.83 -15.01
CA ARG A 189 -5.42 -10.89 -16.48
C ARG A 189 -4.69 -12.12 -16.99
N ARG A 190 -3.87 -12.77 -16.17
CA ARG A 190 -3.18 -14.02 -16.55
C ARG A 190 -4.16 -15.18 -16.69
N ASP A 191 -5.31 -15.10 -16.04
CA ASP A 191 -6.35 -16.13 -16.05
C ASP A 191 -7.37 -15.94 -17.19
N ARG A 192 -7.14 -14.99 -18.10
CA ARG A 192 -7.97 -14.79 -19.32
C ARG A 192 -7.37 -15.43 -20.58
N VAL A 193 -6.30 -16.20 -20.43
CA VAL A 193 -5.67 -17.00 -21.49
C VAL A 193 -6.10 -18.44 -21.31
#